data_AF-A0A4D4LFD5-F1
#
_entry.id   AF-A0A4D4LFD5-F1
#
_cell.length_a   1.000
_cell.length_b   1.000
_cell.length_c   1.000
_cell.angle_alpha   90.00
_cell.angle_beta   90.00
_cell.angle_gamma   90.00
#
_symmetry.space_group_name_H-M   'P 1'
#
loop_
_entity.id
_entity.type
_entity.pdbx_description
1 polymer ?
#
loop_
_entity_poly.entity_id
_entity_poly.type
_entity_poly.pdbx_seq_one_letter_code
_entity_poly.pdbx_strand_id
1 'polypeptide(L)'
;MTAAPQPTEPEPYTIHIPQEVLDDLRTRLRATRFASDPGNESEIYGLPTAYLRPLVSYWADGFDWRAVEKELNTYTHHRVDVGEPRCTSCVNRAEGRLPSRFCSCTAGPGRSGTGAR
;
A
#
# COMPACT_ATOMS: atom_id res chain seq x y z
N MET A 1 -17.28 32.22 2.02
CA MET A 1 -17.53 31.09 1.11
C MET A 1 -16.19 30.69 0.52
N THR A 2 -15.46 29.77 1.15
CA THR A 2 -14.15 29.32 0.65
C THR A 2 -14.40 28.24 -0.39
N ALA A 3 -13.94 28.46 -1.63
CA ALA A 3 -14.03 27.47 -2.69
C ALA A 3 -13.23 26.21 -2.30
N ALA A 4 -13.78 25.03 -2.57
CA ALA A 4 -13.06 23.77 -2.40
C ALA A 4 -11.79 23.77 -3.26
N PRO A 5 -10.66 23.24 -2.77
CA PRO A 5 -9.44 23.13 -3.56
C PRO A 5 -9.72 22.32 -4.83
N GLN A 6 -9.36 22.89 -5.99
CA GLN A 6 -9.54 22.22 -7.27
C GLN A 6 -8.44 21.17 -7.45
N PRO A 7 -8.75 19.96 -7.92
CA PRO A 7 -7.72 18.95 -8.17
C PRO A 7 -6.72 19.46 -9.22
N THR A 8 -5.43 19.28 -8.92
CA THR A 8 -4.33 19.67 -9.82
C THR A 8 -4.22 18.72 -11.02
N GLU A 9 -3.47 19.14 -12.04
CA GLU A 9 -3.22 18.30 -13.22
C GLU A 9 -2.40 17.05 -12.83
N PRO A 10 -2.73 15.85 -13.34
CA PRO A 10 -1.98 14.63 -13.02
C PRO A 10 -0.54 14.70 -13.51
N GLU A 11 0.40 14.66 -12.58
CA GLU A 11 1.83 14.65 -12.87
C GLU A 11 2.35 13.21 -13.02
N PRO A 12 3.17 12.90 -14.03
CA PRO A 12 3.81 11.59 -14.14
C PRO A 12 4.60 11.24 -12.88
N TYR A 13 4.48 9.98 -12.45
CA TYR A 13 5.16 9.48 -11.27
C TYR A 13 5.94 8.20 -11.60
N THR A 14 7.12 8.06 -11.00
CA THR A 14 7.91 6.84 -11.06
C THR A 14 8.15 6.38 -9.63
N ILE A 15 7.85 5.12 -9.34
CA ILE A 15 8.08 4.53 -8.04
C ILE A 15 9.57 4.34 -7.88
N HIS A 16 10.16 5.01 -6.89
CA HIS A 16 11.53 4.81 -6.49
C HIS A 16 11.61 4.72 -4.98
N ILE A 17 12.06 3.57 -4.48
CA ILE A 17 12.24 3.27 -3.07
C ILE A 17 13.75 3.37 -2.78
N PRO A 18 14.19 4.38 -1.99
CA PRO A 18 15.60 4.53 -1.62
C PRO A 18 16.15 3.27 -0.96
N GLN A 19 17.42 2.95 -1.24
CA GLN A 19 18.05 1.73 -0.70
C GLN A 19 18.08 1.73 0.83
N GLU A 20 18.32 2.90 1.44
CA GLU A 20 18.29 3.09 2.90
C GLU A 20 16.96 2.66 3.55
N VAL A 21 15.83 2.82 2.86
CA VAL A 21 14.51 2.39 3.36
C VAL A 21 14.40 0.87 3.34
N LEU A 22 14.93 0.21 2.30
CA LEU A 22 14.95 -1.25 2.22
C LEU A 22 15.91 -1.86 3.25
N ASP A 23 17.04 -1.21 3.49
CA ASP A 23 18.02 -1.65 4.48
C ASP A 23 17.48 -1.47 5.91
N ASP A 24 16.78 -0.36 6.20
CA ASP A 24 16.05 -0.18 7.46
C ASP A 24 14.97 -1.24 7.64
N LEU A 25 14.16 -1.50 6.60
CA LEU A 25 13.13 -2.54 6.61
C LEU A 25 13.74 -3.90 6.99
N ARG A 26 14.81 -4.31 6.33
CA ARG A 26 15.50 -5.58 6.61
C ARG A 26 16.04 -5.63 8.03
N THR A 27 16.63 -4.53 8.50
CA THR A 27 17.16 -4.41 9.86
C THR A 27 16.05 -4.63 10.89
N ARG A 28 14.89 -3.98 10.70
CA ARG A 28 13.74 -4.10 11.60
C ARG A 28 13.11 -5.48 11.57
N LEU A 29 12.97 -6.10 10.40
CA LEU A 29 12.45 -7.46 10.26
C LEU A 29 13.36 -8.47 10.95
N ARG A 30 14.69 -8.35 10.79
CA ARG A 30 15.65 -9.23 11.46
C ARG A 30 15.70 -9.03 12.98
N ALA A 31 15.42 -7.81 13.45
CA ALA A 31 15.31 -7.49 14.88
C ALA A 31 13.95 -7.84 15.50
N THR A 32 13.06 -8.55 14.78
CA THR A 32 11.73 -8.90 15.27
C THR A 32 11.81 -9.76 16.53
N ARG A 33 11.13 -9.29 17.59
CA ARG A 33 10.95 -10.03 18.84
C ARG A 33 9.61 -10.75 18.76
N PHE A 34 9.66 -12.07 18.60
CA PHE A 34 8.45 -12.89 18.57
C PHE A 34 7.91 -13.09 19.98
N ALA A 35 6.59 -12.99 20.14
CA ALA A 35 5.92 -13.34 21.38
C ALA A 35 5.96 -14.86 21.61
N SER A 36 5.88 -15.27 22.88
CA SER A 36 5.59 -16.66 23.21
C SER A 36 4.14 -16.96 22.85
N ASP A 37 3.89 -18.10 22.23
CA ASP A 37 2.58 -18.45 21.66
C ASP A 37 2.17 -19.89 22.04
N PRO A 38 1.94 -20.15 23.35
CA PRO A 38 1.64 -21.49 23.82
C PRO A 38 0.19 -21.87 23.51
N GLY A 39 -0.02 -23.05 22.90
CA GLY A 39 -1.36 -23.62 22.72
C GLY A 39 -2.23 -22.93 21.66
N ASN A 40 -1.61 -22.20 20.72
CA ASN A 40 -2.31 -21.51 19.62
C ASN A 40 -2.23 -22.29 18.30
N GLU A 41 -2.10 -23.61 18.32
CA GLU A 41 -2.05 -24.43 17.11
C GLU A 41 -3.38 -24.40 16.32
N SER A 42 -4.47 -24.01 16.98
CA SER A 42 -5.81 -23.86 16.40
C SER A 42 -6.12 -22.43 15.90
N GLU A 43 -5.16 -21.49 16.02
CA GLU A 43 -5.26 -20.10 15.55
C GLU A 43 -6.39 -19.26 16.16
N ILE A 44 -7.02 -19.73 17.24
CA ILE A 44 -8.15 -19.04 17.89
C ILE A 44 -7.74 -17.70 18.53
N TYR A 45 -6.45 -17.52 18.83
CA TYR A 45 -5.90 -16.27 19.35
C TYR A 45 -5.28 -15.38 18.26
N GLY A 46 -5.43 -15.78 17.00
CA GLY A 46 -4.84 -15.13 15.84
C GLY A 46 -3.71 -15.95 15.23
N LEU A 47 -2.97 -15.33 14.31
CA LEU A 47 -1.93 -16.00 13.54
C LEU A 47 -0.83 -16.58 14.44
N PRO A 48 -0.49 -17.86 14.29
CA PRO A 48 0.48 -18.49 15.15
C PRO A 48 1.89 -17.98 14.84
N THR A 49 2.72 -17.89 15.87
CA THR A 49 4.13 -17.48 15.73
C THR A 49 4.90 -18.39 14.77
N ALA A 50 4.53 -19.67 14.71
CA ALA A 50 5.09 -20.64 13.77
C ALA A 50 4.85 -20.25 12.30
N TYR A 51 3.73 -19.58 11.99
CA TYR A 51 3.44 -19.05 10.65
C TYR A 51 4.14 -17.71 10.39
N LEU A 52 4.21 -16.83 11.39
CA LEU A 52 4.82 -15.50 11.22
C LEU A 52 6.34 -15.55 11.02
N ARG A 53 7.04 -16.47 11.67
CA ARG A 53 8.51 -16.62 11.55
C ARG A 53 9.00 -16.81 10.11
N PRO A 54 8.51 -17.80 9.34
CA PRO A 54 8.94 -17.96 7.95
C PRO A 54 8.52 -16.78 7.07
N LEU A 55 7.36 -16.17 7.34
CA LEU A 55 6.93 -14.97 6.61
C LEU A 55 7.92 -13.81 6.81
N VAL A 56 8.27 -13.49 8.06
CA VAL A 56 9.25 -12.44 8.37
C VAL A 56 10.60 -12.73 7.72
N SER A 57 11.06 -13.98 7.75
CA SER A 57 12.30 -14.38 7.09
C SER A 57 12.25 -14.20 5.57
N TYR A 58 11.13 -14.58 4.94
CA TYR A 58 10.94 -14.37 3.50
C TYR A 58 10.98 -12.87 3.15
N TRP A 59 10.31 -12.00 3.90
CA TRP A 59 10.35 -10.56 3.65
C TRP A 59 11.72 -9.94 3.88
N ALA A 60 12.49 -10.42 4.85
CA ALA A 60 13.83 -9.91 5.12
C ALA A 60 14.84 -10.31 4.04
N ASP A 61 14.79 -11.58 3.61
CA ASP A 61 15.90 -12.20 2.89
C ASP A 61 15.51 -12.80 1.53
N GLY A 62 14.25 -13.20 1.35
CA GLY A 62 13.76 -13.87 0.14
C GLY A 62 13.03 -12.96 -0.86
N PHE A 63 12.46 -11.84 -0.39
CA PHE A 63 11.65 -10.96 -1.22
C PHE A 63 12.52 -9.97 -2.02
N ASP A 64 12.45 -10.05 -3.35
CA ASP A 64 13.16 -9.14 -4.25
C ASP A 64 12.34 -7.86 -4.52
N TRP A 65 12.58 -6.86 -3.69
CA TRP A 65 11.99 -5.52 -3.84
C TRP A 65 12.31 -4.85 -5.17
N ARG A 66 13.48 -5.10 -5.76
CA ARG A 66 13.89 -4.44 -7.01
C ARG A 66 13.19 -5.06 -8.21
N ALA A 67 12.92 -6.36 -8.18
CA ALA A 67 12.07 -7.02 -9.17
C ALA A 67 10.65 -6.42 -9.16
N VAL A 68 10.04 -6.28 -7.97
CA VAL A 68 8.69 -5.73 -7.83
C VAL A 68 8.63 -4.24 -8.17
N GLU A 69 9.62 -3.45 -7.75
CA GLU A 69 9.70 -2.03 -8.14
C GLU A 69 9.76 -1.86 -9.66
N LYS A 70 10.52 -2.70 -10.35
CA LYS A 70 10.58 -2.71 -11.81
C LYS A 70 9.25 -3.11 -12.43
N GLU A 71 8.60 -4.15 -11.90
CA GLU A 71 7.29 -4.62 -12.37
C GLU A 71 6.22 -3.53 -12.19
N LEU A 72 6.18 -2.88 -11.02
CA LEU A 72 5.23 -1.80 -10.75
C LEU A 72 5.42 -0.64 -11.72
N ASN A 73 6.67 -0.27 -12.03
CA ASN A 73 6.96 0.79 -12.99
C ASN A 73 6.66 0.43 -14.46
N THR A 74 6.16 -0.78 -14.76
CA THR A 74 5.61 -1.09 -16.09
C THR A 74 4.26 -0.42 -16.34
N TYR A 75 3.56 -0.04 -15.26
CA TYR A 75 2.32 0.73 -15.33
C TYR A 75 2.61 2.23 -15.34
N THR A 76 1.75 3.00 -16.02
CA THR A 76 1.80 4.46 -15.96
C THR A 76 1.22 4.96 -14.65
N HIS A 77 2.05 5.56 -13.80
CA HIS A 77 1.60 6.18 -12.55
C HIS A 77 1.47 7.69 -12.72
N HIS A 78 0.46 8.25 -12.06
CA HIS A 78 0.28 9.68 -11.93
C HIS A 78 -0.02 10.06 -10.49
N ARG A 79 0.46 11.23 -10.07
CA ARG A 79 0.10 11.84 -8.79
C ARG A 79 -0.82 13.03 -9.06
N VAL A 80 -1.88 13.13 -8.28
CA VAL A 80 -2.84 14.25 -8.32
C VAL A 80 -2.96 14.77 -6.91
N ASP A 81 -2.74 16.07 -6.71
CA ASP A 81 -3.17 16.72 -5.47
C ASP A 81 -4.68 16.92 -5.57
N VAL A 82 -5.41 16.06 -4.87
CA VAL A 82 -6.81 16.26 -4.55
C VAL A 82 -6.79 16.93 -3.19
N GLY A 83 -7.04 18.23 -3.15
CA GLY A 83 -7.08 18.96 -1.88
C GLY A 83 -8.01 18.29 -0.85
N GLU A 84 -7.90 18.70 0.41
CA GLU A 84 -8.32 17.86 1.55
C GLU A 84 -9.75 17.25 1.49
N PRO A 85 -9.93 15.99 1.97
CA PRO A 85 -8.94 15.13 2.65
C PRO A 85 -8.27 14.11 1.72
N ARG A 86 -6.94 14.23 1.65
CA ARG A 86 -5.88 13.36 1.09
C ARG A 86 -6.32 12.01 0.49
N CYS A 87 -6.67 12.00 -0.79
CA CYS A 87 -6.63 10.80 -1.62
C CYS A 87 -5.25 10.72 -2.31
N THR A 88 -4.47 9.67 -2.06
CA THR A 88 -3.02 9.65 -2.37
C THR A 88 -2.65 8.99 -3.71
N SER A 89 -3.57 8.29 -4.42
CA SER A 89 -3.23 7.70 -5.72
C SER A 89 -4.43 7.37 -6.61
N CYS A 90 -4.35 7.72 -7.89
CA CYS A 90 -5.22 7.22 -8.96
C CYS A 90 -4.37 6.39 -9.93
N VAL A 91 -4.63 5.09 -10.06
CA VAL A 91 -3.95 4.22 -11.04
C VAL A 91 -4.90 3.99 -12.22
N ASN A 92 -4.45 4.27 -13.45
CA ASN A 92 -5.19 3.94 -14.67
C ASN A 92 -4.61 2.69 -15.32
N ARG A 93 -5.48 1.83 -15.87
CA ARG A 93 -5.06 0.71 -16.72
C ARG A 93 -4.85 1.24 -18.14
N ALA A 94 -3.63 1.12 -18.65
CA ALA A 94 -3.32 1.47 -20.03
C ALA A 94 -3.71 0.32 -20.97
N GLU A 95 -4.98 0.21 -21.36
CA GLU A 95 -5.37 -0.43 -22.63
C GLU A 95 -6.85 -0.23 -22.96
N GLY A 96 -7.13 0.26 -24.18
CA GLY A 96 -8.45 0.23 -24.79
C GLY A 96 -9.22 1.56 -24.78
N ARG A 97 -9.75 1.91 -25.95
CA ARG A 97 -10.53 3.10 -26.28
C ARG A 97 -11.80 3.18 -25.42
N LEU A 98 -11.74 3.90 -24.30
CA LEU A 98 -12.78 4.72 -23.63
C LEU A 98 -12.26 5.16 -22.24
N PRO A 99 -12.38 6.44 -21.83
CA PRO A 99 -11.83 6.92 -20.56
C PRO A 99 -12.77 6.59 -19.39
N SER A 100 -12.79 5.33 -18.97
CA SER A 100 -13.42 4.94 -17.71
C SER A 100 -12.44 5.26 -16.57
N ARG A 101 -12.56 6.47 -15.99
CA ARG A 101 -11.77 6.87 -14.82
C ARG A 101 -12.18 6.02 -13.61
N PHE A 102 -11.37 5.04 -13.23
CA PHE A 102 -11.61 4.29 -11.99
C PHE A 102 -10.71 4.85 -10.89
N CYS A 103 -11.27 5.73 -10.06
CA CYS A 103 -10.61 6.19 -8.85
C CYS A 103 -11.01 5.27 -7.70
N SER A 104 -10.08 4.46 -7.18
CA SER A 104 -10.30 3.72 -5.93
C SER A 104 -9.92 4.62 -4.75
N CYS A 105 -10.92 5.11 -4.02
CA CYS A 105 -10.73 5.80 -2.76
C CYS A 105 -10.87 4.78 -1.62
N THR A 106 -9.77 4.31 -1.05
CA THR A 106 -9.81 3.57 0.21
C THR A 106 -9.92 4.57 1.36
N ALA A 107 -11.15 4.83 1.80
CA ALA A 107 -11.39 5.51 3.06
C ALA A 107 -10.92 4.60 4.22
N GLY A 108 -10.19 5.16 5.19
CA GLY A 108 -9.90 4.48 6.45
C GLY A 108 -11.19 4.04 7.16
N PRO A 109 -11.13 3.11 8.13
CA PRO A 109 -12.32 2.50 8.70
C PRO A 109 -13.05 3.53 9.56
N GLY A 110 -14.23 3.99 9.14
CA GLY A 110 -15.01 4.91 9.96
C GLY A 110 -16.25 5.50 9.30
N ARG A 111 -17.40 4.89 9.59
CA ARG A 111 -18.79 5.37 9.43
C ARG A 111 -19.40 5.33 8.03
N SER A 112 -20.17 4.26 7.82
CA SER A 112 -21.33 4.27 6.94
C SER A 112 -22.35 5.29 7.42
N GLY A 113 -22.55 6.35 6.64
CA GLY A 113 -23.70 7.24 6.75
C GLY A 113 -24.39 7.28 5.40
N THR A 114 -25.35 6.38 5.17
CA THR A 114 -26.30 6.49 4.05
C THR A 114 -27.19 7.70 4.27
N GLY A 115 -26.95 8.77 3.50
CA GLY A 115 -27.90 9.85 3.29
C GLY A 115 -28.43 9.76 1.87
N ALA A 116 -29.59 9.13 1.70
CA ALA A 116 -30.37 9.17 0.46
C ALA A 116 -30.95 10.58 0.27
N ARG A 117 -30.94 11.06 -0.97
CA ARG A 117 -31.94 12.02 -1.47
C ARG A 117 -32.92 11.24 -2.32
#